data_AF-A0A521CWY8-F1
#
_entry.id   AF-A0A521CWY8-F1
#
_cell.length_a   1.000
_cell.length_b   1.000
_cell.length_c   1.000
_cell.angle_alpha   90.00
_cell.angle_beta   90.00
_cell.angle_gamma   90.00
#
_symmetry.space_group_name_H-M   'P 1'
#
loop_
_entity.id
_entity.type
_entity.pdbx_description
1 polymer ?
#
loop_
_entity_poly.entity_id
_entity_poly.type
_entity_poly.pdbx_seq_one_letter_code
_entity_poly.pdbx_strand_id
1 'polypeptide(L)' 'MSADSQHLGDKIMHIWEEANDLEPRIDDAIVLLADACAFGIAEGNFDPAPILERIKRVSAALHAANNLGARH' A
#
# COMPACT_ATOMS: atom_id res chain seq x y z
N MET A 1 -8.55 20.56 -13.99
CA MET A 1 -7.88 19.25 -13.83
C MET A 1 -8.35 18.35 -14.95
N SER A 2 -7.46 17.60 -15.61
CA SER A 2 -7.85 16.64 -16.66
C SER A 2 -8.45 15.37 -16.02
N ALA A 3 -9.31 14.65 -16.75
CA ALA A 3 -9.94 13.42 -16.28
C ALA A 3 -8.93 12.35 -15.81
N ASP A 4 -7.75 12.30 -16.44
CA ASP A 4 -6.66 11.39 -16.07
C ASP A 4 -6.11 11.67 -14.67
N SER A 5 -6.03 12.95 -14.26
CA SER A 5 -5.58 13.32 -12.92
C SER A 5 -6.60 12.96 -11.84
N GLN A 6 -7.89 13.05 -12.16
CA GLN A 6 -8.95 12.66 -11.23
C GLN A 6 -8.97 11.13 -11.04
N HIS A 7 -8.83 10.38 -12.14
CA HIS A 7 -8.75 8.92 -12.09
C HIS A 7 -7.52 8.40 -11.34
N LEU A 8 -6.39 9.09 -11.42
CA LEU A 8 -5.20 8.78 -10.63
C LEU A 8 -5.42 9.05 -9.13
N GLY A 9 -6.09 10.16 -8.80
CA GLY A 9 -6.45 10.50 -7.41
C GLY A 9 -7.31 9.41 -6.76
N ASP A 10 -8.34 8.95 -7.46
CA ASP A 10 -9.24 7.90 -6.97
C ASP A 10 -8.49 6.57 -6.71
N LYS A 11 -7.52 6.23 -7.58
CA LYS A 11 -6.67 5.04 -7.41
C LYS A 11 -5.77 5.14 -6.19
N ILE A 12 -5.14 6.30 -5.98
CA ILE A 12 -4.28 6.54 -4.81
C ILE A 12 -5.11 6.49 -3.52
N MET A 13 -6.31 7.06 -3.53
CA MET A 13 -7.21 7.00 -2.37
C MET A 13 -7.64 5.58 -2.03
N HIS A 14 -7.99 4.77 -3.03
CA HIS A 14 -8.31 3.35 -2.81
C HIS A 14 -7.12 2.56 -2.23
N ILE A 15 -5.91 2.81 -2.73
CA ILE A 15 -4.68 2.21 -2.19
C ILE A 15 -4.45 2.64 -0.73
N TRP A 16 -4.71 3.91 -0.41
CA TRP A 16 -4.61 4.44 0.95
C TRP A 16 -5.60 3.77 1.90
N GLU A 17 -6.87 3.63 1.51
CA GLU A 17 -7.91 2.99 2.32
C GLU A 17 -7.51 1.54 2.67
N GLU A 18 -7.05 0.77 1.68
CA GLU A 18 -6.59 -0.61 1.92
C GLU A 18 -5.34 -0.67 2.81
N ALA A 19 -4.38 0.25 2.65
CA ALA A 19 -3.20 0.31 3.51
C ALA A 19 -3.56 0.66 4.96
N ASN A 20 -4.51 1.59 5.16
CA ASN A 20 -4.96 2.02 6.47
C ASN A 20 -5.82 0.96 7.18
N ASP A 21 -6.55 0.13 6.43
CA ASP A 21 -7.29 -1.00 6.98
C ASP A 21 -6.36 -2.16 7.41
N LEU A 22 -5.22 -2.31 6.73
CA LEU A 22 -4.22 -3.35 7.04
C LEU A 22 -3.30 -2.98 8.22
N GLU A 23 -2.94 -1.70 8.34
CA GLU A 23 -2.02 -1.23 9.39
C GLU A 23 -2.69 -0.16 10.26
N PRO A 24 -2.99 -0.47 11.55
CA PRO A 24 -3.68 0.47 12.44
C PRO A 24 -2.80 1.66 12.87
N ARG A 25 -1.49 1.59 12.61
CA ARG A 25 -0.55 2.68 12.86
C ARG A 25 -0.39 3.50 11.59
N ILE A 26 -0.73 4.78 11.67
CA ILE A 26 -0.72 5.68 10.51
C ILE A 26 0.66 5.76 9.83
N ASP A 27 1.74 5.72 10.60
CA ASP A 27 3.11 5.74 10.07
C ASP A 27 3.40 4.52 9.20
N ASP A 28 2.91 3.35 9.61
CA ASP A 28 3.11 2.08 8.90
C ASP A 28 2.23 2.05 7.62
N ALA A 29 1.00 2.56 7.69
CA ALA A 29 0.12 2.72 6.53
C ALA A 29 0.70 3.71 5.49
N ILE A 30 1.33 4.80 5.93
CA ILE A 30 2.01 5.76 5.04
C ILE A 30 3.18 5.09 4.30
N VAL A 31 3.95 4.23 4.97
CA VAL A 31 5.05 3.47 4.34
C VAL A 31 4.52 2.54 3.25
N LEU A 32 3.40 1.85 3.49
CA LEU A 32 2.76 1.00 2.49
C LEU A 32 2.25 1.81 1.30
N LEU A 33 1.65 2.99 1.53
CA LEU A 33 1.23 3.90 0.47
C LEU A 33 2.44 4.41 -0.35
N ALA A 34 3.57 4.70 0.29
CA ALA A 34 4.78 5.14 -0.37
C ALA A 34 5.40 4.03 -1.26
N ASP A 35 5.46 2.79 -0.76
CA ASP A 35 5.91 1.62 -1.54
C ASP A 35 4.99 1.38 -2.76
N ALA A 36 3.68 1.48 -2.56
CA ALA A 36 2.70 1.38 -3.64
C ALA A 36 2.86 2.45 -4.71
N CYS A 37 3.09 3.71 -4.32
CA CYS A 37 3.36 4.79 -5.25
C CYS A 37 4.65 4.55 -6.04
N ALA A 38 5.72 4.11 -5.37
CA ALA A 38 6.99 3.79 -6.01
C ALA A 38 6.84 2.64 -7.02
N PHE A 39 6.07 1.61 -6.68
CA PHE A 39 5.77 0.49 -7.57
C PHE A 39 4.96 0.93 -8.79
N GLY A 40 3.88 1.71 -8.61
CA GLY A 40 3.08 2.21 -9.73
C GLY A 40 3.87 3.12 -10.69
N ILE A 41 4.82 3.90 -10.17
CA ILE A 41 5.76 4.67 -11.00
C ILE A 41 6.66 3.73 -11.82
N ALA A 42 7.19 2.67 -11.21
CA ALA A 42 8.07 1.72 -11.87
C ALA A 42 7.37 0.91 -12.97
N GLU A 43 6.12 0.48 -12.74
CA GLU A 43 5.29 -0.24 -13.72
C GLU A 43 4.71 0.67 -14.82
N GLY A 44 4.93 1.99 -14.72
CA GLY A 44 4.43 2.97 -15.67
C GLY A 44 2.92 3.18 -15.62
N ASN A 45 2.24 2.59 -14.62
CA ASN A 45 0.81 2.79 -14.36
C ASN A 45 0.47 2.48 -12.89
N PHE A 46 -0.61 3.07 -12.41
CA PHE A 46 -1.16 2.80 -11.08
C PHE A 46 -2.30 1.78 -11.17
N ASP A 47 -2.06 0.61 -11.77
CA ASP A 47 -3.03 -0.49 -11.65
C ASP A 47 -3.12 -0.93 -10.17
N PRO A 48 -4.27 -0.79 -9.50
CA PRO A 48 -4.39 -1.14 -8.10
C PRO A 48 -4.19 -2.65 -7.83
N ALA A 49 -4.50 -3.54 -8.77
CA ALA A 49 -4.48 -4.98 -8.52
C ALA A 49 -3.10 -5.51 -8.06
N PRO A 50 -1.98 -5.30 -8.80
CA PRO A 50 -0.66 -5.76 -8.37
C PRO A 50 -0.14 -5.02 -7.14
N ILE A 51 -0.52 -3.74 -6.98
CA ILE A 51 -0.15 -2.90 -5.84
C ILE A 51 -0.77 -3.45 -4.54
N LEU A 52 -2.07 -3.75 -4.56
CA LEU A 52 -2.79 -4.27 -3.40
C LEU A 52 -2.29 -5.67 -3.01
N GLU A 53 -1.97 -6.52 -4.00
CA GLU A 53 -1.36 -7.84 -3.73
C GLU A 53 0.01 -7.70 -3.05
N ARG A 54 0.82 -6.72 -3.47
CA ARG A 54 2.11 -6.41 -2.85
C ARG A 54 1.95 -5.91 -1.41
N ILE A 55 1.08 -4.93 -1.17
CA ILE A 55 0.79 -4.39 0.17
C ILE A 55 0.40 -5.52 1.12
N LYS A 56 -0.54 -6.39 0.71
CA LYS A 56 -1.00 -7.53 1.51
C LYS A 56 0.12 -8.48 1.87
N ARG A 57 1.02 -8.80 0.92
CA ARG A 57 2.19 -9.66 1.16
C ARG A 57 3.18 -9.02 2.14
N VAL A 58 3.47 -7.72 1.99
CA VAL A 58 4.41 -7.00 2.86
C VAL A 58 3.85 -6.90 4.28
N SER A 59 2.59 -6.49 4.44
CA SER A 59 1.93 -6.43 5.76
C SER A 59 1.92 -7.80 6.44
N ALA A 60 1.56 -8.87 5.72
CA ALA A 60 1.58 -10.23 6.28
C ALA A 60 3.00 -10.65 6.75
N ALA A 61 4.04 -10.31 5.99
CA ALA A 61 5.42 -10.60 6.35
C ALA A 61 5.87 -9.82 7.60
N LEU A 62 5.51 -8.54 7.71
CA LEU A 62 5.81 -7.71 8.88
C LEU A 62 5.12 -8.23 10.15
N HIS A 63 3.83 -8.56 10.05
CA HIS A 63 3.08 -9.19 11.14
C HIS A 63 3.69 -10.53 11.58
N ALA A 64 4.09 -11.38 10.63
CA ALA A 64 4.76 -12.64 10.95
C ALA A 64 6.10 -12.42 11.66
N ALA A 65 6.91 -11.46 11.21
CA ALA A 65 8.19 -11.12 11.83
C ALA A 65 8.03 -10.58 13.27
N ASN A 66 7.06 -9.70 13.50
CA ASN A 66 6.76 -9.17 14.83
C ASN A 66 6.27 -10.26 15.80
N ASN A 67 5.45 -11.20 15.31
CA ASN A 67 4.99 -12.33 16.12
C ASN A 67 6.11 -13.32 16.48
N LEU A 68 7.14 -13.45 15.63
CA LEU A 68 8.34 -14.24 15.93
C LEU A 68 9.23 -13.51 16.96
N GLY A 69 9.39 -12.19 16.83
CA GLY A 69 10.17 -11.38 17.78
C GLY A 69 9.55 -11.30 19.18
N ALA A 70 8.22 -11.27 19.29
CA ALA A 70 7.52 -11.24 20.58
C ALA A 70 7.56 -12.56 21.36
N ARG A 71 8.04 -13.65 20.73
CA ARG A 71 8.16 -14.99 21.32
C ARG A 71 9.56 -15.29 21.88
N HIS A 72 10.49 -14.34 21.79
CA HIS A 72 11.87 -14.47 22.26
C HIS A 72 12.18 -13.54 23.42
#